data_AF-A0A1I8D0S3-F1
#
_entry.id   AF-A0A1I8D0S3-F1
#
_cell.length_a   1.000
_cell.length_b   1.000
_cell.length_c   1.000
_cell.angle_alpha   90.00
_cell.angle_beta   90.00
_cell.angle_gamma   90.00
#
_symmetry.space_group_name_H-M   'P 1'
#
loop_
_entity.id
_entity.type
_entity.pdbx_description
1 polymer ?
#
loop_
_entity_poly.entity_id
_entity_poly.type
_entity_poly.pdbx_seq_one_letter_code
_entity_poly.pdbx_strand_id
1 'polypeptide(L)'
;MSKLLKAFLSNPPATHYLSRSLTTKRNPNIQIRMSQGSDTSQIRKLLYEDFLQNEPIARILQITAEDCKVYFESLLGHPFTKEHSICAYPYILFAKLKHLTFDENLNTDATVGIDKDSDIGKFRAIIKQTKTESTAIIPKGCHTLIRHELISVPINYGGCGVGQRMCTEGLDMLIKKVPEIQFSWTESTSEYSFKATSKVEIF
;
A
#
# COMPACT_ATOMS: atom_id res chain seq x y z
N MET A 1 -19.49 17.11 2.08
CA MET A 1 -19.32 15.76 1.50
C MET A 1 -19.19 15.90 -0.01
N SER A 2 -18.04 15.55 -0.60
CA SER A 2 -17.74 15.83 -2.02
C SER A 2 -18.64 15.04 -2.98
N LYS A 3 -18.89 15.57 -4.19
CA LYS A 3 -19.67 14.88 -5.24
C LYS A 3 -19.10 13.49 -5.59
N LEU A 4 -17.78 13.32 -5.47
CA LEU A 4 -17.08 12.05 -5.68
C LEU A 4 -17.48 11.00 -4.63
N LEU A 5 -17.58 11.41 -3.37
CA LEU A 5 -17.98 10.53 -2.27
C LEU A 5 -19.45 10.09 -2.43
N LYS A 6 -20.33 10.98 -2.92
CA LYS A 6 -21.72 10.62 -3.26
C LYS A 6 -21.78 9.61 -4.41
N ALA A 7 -20.98 9.79 -5.46
CA ALA A 7 -20.93 8.86 -6.60
C ALA A 7 -20.47 7.45 -6.19
N PHE A 8 -19.48 7.36 -5.30
CA PHE A 8 -18.96 6.10 -4.78
C PHE A 8 -19.99 5.34 -3.92
N LEU A 9 -20.83 6.06 -3.18
CA LEU A 9 -21.89 5.47 -2.36
C LEU A 9 -23.17 5.11 -3.16
N SER A 10 -23.41 5.78 -4.30
CA SER A 10 -24.60 5.57 -5.12
C SER A 10 -24.51 4.41 -6.12
N ASN A 11 -23.30 3.94 -6.43
CA ASN A 11 -23.05 2.79 -7.31
C ASN A 11 -22.00 1.86 -6.67
N PRO A 12 -22.36 1.11 -5.61
CA PRO A 12 -21.45 0.10 -5.09
C PRO A 12 -21.13 -0.88 -6.24
N PRO A 13 -19.85 -1.14 -6.55
CA PRO A 13 -19.50 -2.12 -7.57
C PRO A 13 -20.16 -3.45 -7.20
N ALA A 14 -20.84 -4.06 -8.17
CA ALA A 14 -21.60 -5.29 -7.98
C ALA A 14 -20.79 -6.31 -7.16
N THR A 15 -21.25 -6.57 -5.94
CA THR A 15 -20.73 -7.59 -5.03
C THR A 15 -21.09 -8.98 -5.55
N HIS A 16 -20.55 -9.36 -6.71
CA HIS A 16 -20.53 -10.73 -7.21
C HIS A 16 -19.21 -11.40 -6.86
N TYR A 17 -18.79 -11.33 -5.61
CA TYR A 17 -17.79 -12.25 -5.06
C TYR A 17 -18.29 -12.75 -3.71
N LEU A 18 -19.11 -13.78 -3.84
CA LEU A 18 -19.59 -14.74 -2.85
C LEU A 18 -18.95 -14.61 -1.46
N SER A 19 -19.85 -14.50 -0.47
CA SER A 19 -19.67 -14.87 0.93
C SER A 19 -19.19 -16.32 1.05
N ARG A 20 -17.95 -16.61 0.69
CA ARG A 20 -17.27 -17.81 1.16
C ARG A 20 -16.96 -17.56 2.63
N SER A 21 -17.60 -18.34 3.49
CA SER A 21 -17.20 -18.53 4.88
C SER A 21 -15.66 -18.55 4.95
N LEU A 22 -15.08 -17.45 5.45
CA LEU A 22 -13.64 -17.30 5.64
C LEU A 22 -13.22 -18.19 6.82
N THR A 23 -13.25 -19.50 6.64
CA THR A 23 -12.41 -20.39 7.45
C THR A 23 -10.97 -20.11 7.02
N THR A 24 -10.34 -19.14 7.68
CA THR A 24 -8.95 -18.74 7.52
C THR A 24 -8.04 -19.88 7.97
N LYS A 25 -7.93 -20.94 7.17
CA LYS A 25 -6.88 -21.94 7.38
C LYS A 25 -5.57 -21.32 6.90
N ARG A 26 -4.71 -20.99 7.87
CA ARG A 26 -3.32 -20.57 7.64
C ARG A 26 -2.66 -21.57 6.69
N ASN A 27 -2.16 -21.11 5.55
CA ASN A 27 -1.33 -21.94 4.69
C ASN A 27 0.08 -22.01 5.32
N PRO A 28 0.51 -23.19 5.83
CA PRO A 28 1.79 -23.32 6.52
C PRO A 28 2.98 -23.13 5.58
N ASN A 29 2.78 -23.24 4.26
CA ASN A 29 3.84 -23.10 3.28
C ASN A 29 4.12 -21.63 2.91
N ILE A 30 3.31 -20.69 3.40
CA ILE A 30 3.53 -19.25 3.16
C ILE A 30 4.35 -18.66 4.30
N GLN A 31 5.59 -18.29 3.99
CA GLN A 31 6.52 -17.64 4.90
C GLN A 31 6.51 -16.12 4.68
N ILE A 32 6.28 -15.35 5.76
CA ILE A 32 6.50 -13.91 5.77
C ILE A 32 7.98 -13.65 6.09
N ARG A 33 8.65 -12.81 5.30
CA ARG A 33 10.06 -12.45 5.43
C ARG A 33 10.33 -11.06 4.86
N MET A 34 11.51 -10.50 5.08
CA MET A 34 11.96 -9.31 4.33
C MET A 34 12.20 -9.66 2.86
N SER A 35 11.96 -8.69 1.97
CA SER A 35 12.28 -8.81 0.56
C SER A 35 13.78 -8.95 0.33
N GLN A 36 14.15 -9.67 -0.71
CA GLN A 36 15.52 -9.83 -1.18
C GLN A 36 15.64 -9.33 -2.61
N GLY A 37 16.85 -9.06 -3.08
CA GLY A 37 17.08 -8.60 -4.45
C GLY A 37 16.52 -9.57 -5.51
N SER A 38 16.52 -10.87 -5.22
CA SER A 38 15.92 -11.93 -6.04
C SER A 38 14.41 -11.82 -6.21
N ASP A 39 13.70 -11.09 -5.35
CA ASP A 39 12.24 -10.91 -5.45
C ASP A 39 11.85 -9.86 -6.51
N THR A 40 12.78 -8.99 -6.94
CA THR A 40 12.52 -7.78 -7.75
C THR A 40 11.70 -8.03 -9.02
N SER A 41 11.92 -9.15 -9.71
CA SER A 41 11.16 -9.48 -10.92
C SER A 41 9.70 -9.82 -10.60
N GLN A 42 9.47 -10.59 -9.54
CA GLN A 42 8.12 -10.97 -9.07
C GLN A 42 7.37 -9.76 -8.51
N ILE A 43 8.09 -8.88 -7.81
CA ILE A 43 7.62 -7.56 -7.37
C ILE A 43 7.03 -6.76 -8.53
N ARG A 44 7.84 -6.57 -9.57
CA ARG A 44 7.41 -5.80 -10.74
C ARG A 44 6.19 -6.45 -11.38
N LYS A 45 6.22 -7.76 -11.58
CA LYS A 45 5.09 -8.50 -12.13
C LYS A 45 3.81 -8.25 -11.33
N LEU A 46 3.86 -8.42 -10.00
CA LEU A 46 2.71 -8.19 -9.13
C LEU A 46 2.17 -6.76 -9.22
N LEU A 47 3.03 -5.75 -9.32
CA LEU A 47 2.60 -4.36 -9.39
C LEU A 47 2.03 -3.98 -10.76
N TYR A 48 2.73 -4.35 -11.84
CA TYR A 48 2.38 -3.94 -13.19
C TYR A 48 1.24 -4.77 -13.80
N GLU A 49 1.16 -6.06 -13.47
CA GLU A 49 0.21 -6.99 -14.10
C GLU A 49 -1.01 -7.25 -13.21
N ASP A 50 -0.82 -7.43 -11.89
CA ASP A 50 -1.91 -7.84 -11.00
C ASP A 50 -2.54 -6.66 -10.23
N PHE A 51 -1.73 -5.80 -9.61
CA PHE A 51 -2.21 -4.77 -8.70
C PHE A 51 -3.11 -3.76 -9.40
N LEU A 52 -2.67 -3.19 -10.53
CA LEU A 52 -3.44 -2.16 -11.25
C LEU A 52 -4.80 -2.66 -11.77
N GLN A 53 -4.91 -3.95 -12.07
CA GLN A 53 -6.17 -4.56 -12.50
C GLN A 53 -7.18 -4.71 -11.36
N ASN A 54 -6.70 -4.74 -10.11
CA ASN A 54 -7.50 -5.05 -8.92
C ASN A 54 -7.62 -3.87 -7.94
N GLU A 55 -6.78 -2.82 -8.07
CA GLU A 55 -6.89 -1.61 -7.25
C GLU A 55 -8.11 -0.78 -7.68
N PRO A 56 -9.05 -0.50 -6.75
CA PRO A 56 -10.32 0.14 -7.09
C PRO A 56 -10.20 1.47 -7.86
N ILE A 57 -9.29 2.36 -7.46
CA ILE A 57 -9.18 3.69 -8.07
C ILE A 57 -8.53 3.58 -9.46
N ALA A 58 -7.44 2.83 -9.58
CA ALA A 58 -6.75 2.56 -10.84
C ALA A 58 -7.69 1.96 -11.88
N ARG A 59 -8.54 1.01 -11.46
CA ARG A 59 -9.54 0.40 -12.35
C ARG A 59 -10.61 1.39 -12.80
N ILE A 60 -11.12 2.23 -11.90
CA ILE A 60 -12.13 3.26 -12.23
C ILE A 60 -11.55 4.29 -13.21
N LEU A 61 -10.30 4.68 -13.00
CA LEU A 61 -9.59 5.68 -13.80
C LEU A 61 -8.85 5.09 -15.01
N GLN A 62 -9.00 3.78 -15.27
CA GLN A 62 -8.35 3.05 -16.36
C GLN A 62 -6.83 3.26 -16.43
N ILE A 63 -6.19 3.36 -15.26
CA ILE A 63 -4.75 3.59 -15.15
C ILE A 63 -3.99 2.35 -15.62
N THR A 64 -3.04 2.56 -16.53
CA THR A 64 -2.20 1.50 -17.09
C THR A 64 -0.86 1.38 -16.36
N ALA A 65 -0.15 0.28 -16.63
CA ALA A 65 1.21 0.07 -16.16
C ALA A 65 2.17 1.20 -16.58
N GLU A 66 2.02 1.73 -17.80
CA GLU A 66 2.90 2.79 -18.31
C GLU A 66 2.64 4.12 -17.58
N ASP A 67 1.38 4.42 -17.23
CA ASP A 67 1.03 5.63 -16.46
C ASP A 67 1.67 5.67 -15.06
N CYS A 68 1.82 4.49 -14.45
CA CYS A 68 2.38 4.32 -13.11
C CYS A 68 3.88 4.00 -13.08
N LYS A 69 4.51 3.73 -14.23
CA LYS A 69 5.90 3.26 -14.33
C LYS A 69 6.89 4.14 -13.58
N VAL A 70 6.85 5.45 -13.79
CA VAL A 70 7.75 6.39 -13.09
C VAL A 70 7.55 6.32 -11.57
N TYR A 71 6.30 6.23 -11.12
CA TYR A 71 5.98 6.13 -9.70
C TYR A 71 6.47 4.80 -9.10
N PHE A 72 6.20 3.67 -9.75
CA PHE A 72 6.64 2.36 -9.28
C PHE A 72 8.17 2.22 -9.31
N GLU A 73 8.84 2.67 -10.37
CA GLU A 73 10.31 2.65 -10.41
C GLU A 73 10.94 3.57 -9.35
N SER A 74 10.33 4.72 -9.06
CA SER A 74 10.76 5.58 -7.95
C SER A 74 10.58 4.87 -6.60
N LEU A 75 9.42 4.25 -6.37
CA LEU A 75 9.11 3.53 -5.14
C LEU A 75 10.05 2.33 -4.92
N LEU A 76 10.24 1.51 -5.95
CA LEU A 76 11.11 0.32 -5.92
C LEU A 76 12.60 0.68 -5.92
N GLY A 77 12.96 1.83 -6.49
CA GLY A 77 14.32 2.35 -6.52
C GLY A 77 14.82 2.85 -5.17
N HIS A 78 13.90 3.26 -4.28
CA HIS A 78 14.21 3.87 -3.01
C HIS A 78 14.99 2.91 -2.08
N PRO A 79 16.13 3.33 -1.47
CA PRO A 79 16.95 2.46 -0.62
C PRO A 79 16.15 1.79 0.50
N PHE A 80 15.29 2.57 1.17
CA PHE A 80 14.44 2.02 2.22
C PHE A 80 13.54 0.89 1.72
N THR A 81 12.83 1.08 0.61
CA THR A 81 11.94 0.06 0.04
C THR A 81 12.71 -1.23 -0.27
N LYS A 82 13.91 -1.12 -0.84
CA LYS A 82 14.76 -2.28 -1.18
C LYS A 82 15.16 -3.09 0.05
N GLU A 83 15.45 -2.42 1.16
CA GLU A 83 15.96 -3.05 2.36
C GLU A 83 14.88 -3.46 3.37
N HIS A 84 13.66 -2.92 3.22
CA HIS A 84 12.62 -2.99 4.24
C HIS A 84 11.22 -3.37 3.73
N SER A 85 11.08 -3.78 2.47
CA SER A 85 9.82 -4.38 2.02
C SER A 85 9.62 -5.77 2.61
N ILE A 86 8.36 -6.18 2.74
CA ILE A 86 7.95 -7.44 3.34
C ILE A 86 7.41 -8.34 2.24
N CYS A 87 7.80 -9.60 2.20
CA CYS A 87 7.32 -10.59 1.26
C CYS A 87 6.67 -11.75 2.01
N ALA A 88 5.54 -12.25 1.52
CA ALA A 88 4.98 -13.54 1.85
C ALA A 88 5.26 -14.53 0.73
N TYR A 89 6.45 -15.15 0.68
CA TYR A 89 6.90 -15.88 -0.52
C TYR A 89 5.79 -16.74 -1.14
N PRO A 90 5.46 -16.51 -2.43
CA PRO A 90 6.02 -15.55 -3.41
C PRO A 90 5.34 -14.14 -3.53
N TYR A 91 4.64 -13.62 -2.53
CA TYR A 91 3.83 -12.37 -2.53
C TYR A 91 4.48 -11.23 -1.75
N ILE A 92 4.01 -9.98 -1.90
CA ILE A 92 4.72 -8.80 -1.39
C ILE A 92 3.80 -7.71 -0.81
N LEU A 93 4.21 -7.18 0.33
CA LEU A 93 3.78 -5.93 0.96
C LEU A 93 4.91 -4.90 0.89
N PHE A 94 4.64 -3.72 0.33
CA PHE A 94 5.58 -2.61 0.33
C PHE A 94 5.36 -1.70 1.53
N ALA A 95 6.40 -1.54 2.33
CA ALA A 95 6.48 -0.54 3.38
C ALA A 95 7.54 0.51 2.99
N LYS A 96 7.17 1.78 3.08
CA LYS A 96 8.09 2.91 2.94
C LYS A 96 8.19 3.63 4.29
N LEU A 97 9.36 3.59 4.91
CA LEU A 97 9.63 4.42 6.08
C LEU A 97 9.78 5.85 5.62
N LYS A 98 9.09 6.73 6.35
CA LYS A 98 9.29 8.15 6.27
C LYS A 98 9.91 8.55 7.60
N HIS A 99 11.18 8.94 7.56
CA HIS A 99 11.68 9.79 8.62
C HIS A 99 10.97 11.13 8.46
N LEU A 100 10.16 11.50 9.46
CA LEU A 100 9.78 12.88 9.69
C LEU A 100 10.93 13.53 10.47
N THR A 101 12.10 13.68 9.83
CA THR A 101 12.77 14.95 10.06
C THR A 101 11.80 15.99 9.49
N PHE A 102 11.46 17.02 10.27
CA PHE A 102 10.73 18.20 9.80
C PHE A 102 11.59 18.98 8.80
N ASP A 103 12.08 18.30 7.78
CA ASP A 103 12.62 18.92 6.60
C ASP A 103 11.40 19.15 5.70
N GLU A 104 10.96 20.41 5.68
CA GLU A 104 9.88 20.95 4.86
C GLU A 104 10.05 20.63 3.35
N ASN A 105 11.21 20.08 2.98
CA ASN A 105 11.57 19.61 1.64
C ASN A 105 11.19 18.16 1.32
N LEU A 106 10.56 17.40 2.23
CA LEU A 106 9.87 16.13 1.88
C LEU A 106 8.60 16.34 1.04
N ASN A 107 8.42 17.55 0.53
CA ASN A 107 7.64 17.88 -0.65
C ASN A 107 8.35 17.44 -1.95
N THR A 108 9.09 16.33 -1.93
CA THR A 108 9.61 15.67 -3.13
C THR A 108 8.48 14.98 -3.90
N ASP A 109 7.41 15.72 -4.20
CA ASP A 109 6.70 15.63 -5.48
C ASP A 109 7.62 16.16 -6.61
N ALA A 110 8.91 15.78 -6.60
CA ALA A 110 9.79 15.89 -7.76
C ALA A 110 9.29 14.98 -8.90
N THR A 111 8.23 14.19 -8.67
CA THR A 111 7.37 13.67 -9.72
C THR A 111 6.51 14.78 -10.32
N VAL A 112 7.19 15.66 -11.06
CA VAL A 112 6.83 16.18 -12.38
C VAL A 112 5.48 16.92 -12.47
N GLY A 113 5.55 18.21 -12.81
CA GLY A 113 4.40 18.97 -13.26
C GLY A 113 3.71 18.26 -14.42
N ILE A 114 2.49 17.81 -14.21
CA ILE A 114 1.67 17.16 -15.22
C ILE A 114 0.21 17.56 -14.98
N ASP A 115 -0.46 17.77 -16.10
CA ASP A 115 -1.86 18.13 -16.29
C ASP A 115 -2.81 17.53 -15.25
N LYS A 116 -3.42 18.41 -14.43
CA LYS A 116 -4.39 18.05 -13.39
C LYS A 116 -5.66 17.41 -13.99
N ASP A 117 -5.92 17.63 -15.27
CA ASP A 117 -7.14 17.18 -15.93
C ASP A 117 -7.03 15.74 -16.46
N SER A 118 -5.81 15.21 -16.56
CA SER A 118 -5.57 13.79 -16.87
C SER A 118 -6.06 12.86 -15.74
N ASP A 119 -6.47 11.64 -16.07
CA ASP A 119 -6.95 10.68 -15.07
C ASP A 119 -5.84 10.26 -14.08
N ILE A 120 -4.60 10.17 -14.56
CA ILE A 120 -3.43 10.01 -13.69
C ILE A 120 -3.20 11.23 -12.78
N GLY A 121 -3.49 12.44 -13.27
CA GLY A 121 -3.47 13.68 -12.48
C GLY A 121 -4.48 13.65 -11.34
N LYS A 122 -5.71 13.18 -11.62
CA LYS A 122 -6.76 12.98 -10.60
C LYS A 122 -6.38 11.94 -9.56
N PHE A 123 -5.84 10.79 -9.99
CA PHE A 123 -5.33 9.76 -9.09
C PHE A 123 -4.27 10.31 -8.13
N ARG A 124 -3.30 11.04 -8.67
CA ARG A 124 -2.24 11.68 -7.88
C ARG A 124 -2.78 12.74 -6.94
N ALA A 125 -3.76 13.53 -7.37
CA ALA A 125 -4.40 14.54 -6.52
C ALA A 125 -5.09 13.90 -5.30
N ILE A 126 -5.79 12.78 -5.49
CA ILE A 126 -6.40 12.01 -4.40
C ILE A 126 -5.31 11.53 -3.43
N ILE A 127 -4.24 10.89 -3.93
CA ILE A 127 -3.13 10.41 -3.08
C ILE A 127 -2.50 11.58 -2.31
N LYS A 128 -2.27 12.72 -2.97
CA LYS A 128 -1.65 13.90 -2.35
C LYS A 128 -2.52 14.47 -1.25
N GLN A 129 -3.82 14.65 -1.50
CA GLN A 129 -4.75 15.15 -0.50
C GLN A 129 -4.80 14.20 0.71
N THR A 130 -4.94 12.90 0.48
CA THR A 130 -4.95 11.91 1.56
C THR A 130 -3.67 11.96 2.39
N LYS A 131 -2.49 12.08 1.76
CA LYS A 131 -1.21 12.23 2.47
C LYS A 131 -1.18 13.49 3.34
N THR A 132 -1.65 14.62 2.82
CA THR A 132 -1.71 15.89 3.56
C THR A 132 -2.64 15.76 4.78
N GLU A 133 -3.86 15.29 4.57
CA GLU A 133 -4.85 15.12 5.63
C GLU A 133 -4.35 14.15 6.70
N SER A 134 -3.77 13.03 6.27
CA SER A 134 -3.28 12.03 7.20
C SER A 134 -2.05 12.55 7.95
N THR A 135 -1.15 13.33 7.32
CA THR A 135 0.02 13.90 8.04
C THR A 135 -0.42 14.87 9.14
N ALA A 136 -1.55 15.56 8.94
CA ALA A 136 -2.08 16.52 9.90
C ALA A 136 -2.58 15.87 11.22
N ILE A 137 -2.86 14.56 11.24
CA ILE A 137 -3.31 13.84 12.43
C ILE A 137 -2.18 13.16 13.21
N ILE A 138 -0.94 13.23 12.72
CA ILE A 138 0.20 12.60 13.38
C ILE A 138 0.49 13.33 14.71
N PRO A 139 0.59 12.61 15.84
CA PRO A 139 0.88 13.22 17.13
C PRO A 139 2.20 14.01 17.14
N LYS A 140 2.20 15.15 17.83
CA LYS A 140 3.43 15.93 18.07
C LYS A 140 4.45 15.06 18.81
N GLY A 141 5.69 15.03 18.32
CA GLY A 141 6.78 14.21 18.89
C GLY A 141 7.00 12.87 18.18
N CYS A 142 6.11 12.46 17.27
CA CYS A 142 6.38 11.34 16.37
C CYS A 142 7.31 11.81 15.22
N HIS A 143 8.51 11.27 15.17
CA HIS A 143 9.55 11.63 14.19
C HIS A 143 9.96 10.46 13.28
N THR A 144 9.67 9.22 13.67
CA THR A 144 9.97 8.03 12.87
C THR A 144 8.70 7.21 12.67
N LEU A 145 8.25 7.09 11.42
CA LEU A 145 7.03 6.33 11.09
C LEU A 145 7.16 5.53 9.80
N ILE A 146 6.41 4.43 9.71
CA ILE A 146 6.31 3.62 8.51
C ILE A 146 4.98 3.85 7.82
N ARG A 147 5.01 4.30 6.57
CA ARG A 147 3.86 4.26 5.67
C ARG A 147 3.82 2.97 4.89
N HIS A 148 2.73 2.23 4.97
CA HIS A 148 2.48 1.12 4.05
C HIS A 148 1.91 1.71 2.75
N GLU A 149 2.75 1.82 1.72
CA GLU A 149 2.38 2.42 0.43
C GLU A 149 1.46 1.50 -0.36
N LEU A 150 1.77 0.20 -0.39
CA LEU A 150 1.08 -0.77 -1.23
C LEU A 150 1.00 -2.12 -0.53
N ILE A 151 -0.21 -2.69 -0.50
CA ILE A 151 -0.48 -4.04 -0.04
C ILE A 151 -1.06 -4.82 -1.22
N SER A 152 -0.34 -5.83 -1.70
CA SER A 152 -0.82 -6.63 -2.82
C SER A 152 -0.66 -8.11 -2.53
N VAL A 153 -1.73 -8.86 -2.79
CA VAL A 153 -1.74 -10.32 -2.71
C VAL A 153 -2.44 -10.79 -3.98
N PRO A 154 -1.83 -11.72 -4.75
CA PRO A 154 -2.50 -12.31 -5.91
C PRO A 154 -3.87 -12.88 -5.54
N ILE A 155 -4.81 -12.75 -6.48
CA ILE A 155 -6.23 -13.07 -6.25
C ILE A 155 -6.46 -14.52 -5.79
N ASN A 156 -5.62 -15.46 -6.25
CA ASN A 156 -5.65 -16.87 -5.88
C ASN A 156 -5.25 -17.15 -4.41
N TYR A 157 -4.73 -16.15 -3.69
CA TYR A 157 -4.41 -16.20 -2.27
C TYR A 157 -5.29 -15.26 -1.42
N GLY A 158 -6.30 -14.65 -2.04
CA GLY A 158 -7.32 -13.88 -1.33
C GLY A 158 -8.05 -14.72 -0.28
N GLY A 159 -8.36 -14.12 0.87
CA GLY A 159 -9.08 -14.78 1.96
C GLY A 159 -8.25 -15.75 2.83
N CYS A 160 -6.98 -16.00 2.50
CA CYS A 160 -6.09 -16.88 3.27
C CYS A 160 -5.33 -16.16 4.41
N GLY A 161 -5.67 -14.91 4.71
CA GLY A 161 -5.03 -14.11 5.76
C GLY A 161 -3.60 -13.63 5.45
N VAL A 162 -3.10 -13.83 4.22
CA VAL A 162 -1.71 -13.48 3.84
C VAL A 162 -1.43 -11.99 4.00
N GLY A 163 -2.33 -11.12 3.52
CA GLY A 163 -2.20 -9.67 3.69
C GLY A 163 -2.09 -9.26 5.15
N GLN A 164 -2.95 -9.80 6.02
CA GLN A 164 -2.92 -9.53 7.46
C GLN A 164 -1.61 -10.01 8.09
N ARG A 165 -1.12 -11.20 7.71
CA ARG A 165 0.16 -11.73 8.19
C ARG A 165 1.34 -10.86 7.74
N MET A 166 1.33 -10.36 6.51
CA MET A 166 2.35 -9.40 6.06
C MET A 166 2.32 -8.11 6.89
N CYS A 167 1.13 -7.59 7.21
CA CYS A 167 0.99 -6.39 8.04
C CYS A 167 1.41 -6.60 9.49
N THR A 168 1.15 -7.78 10.07
CA THR A 168 1.46 -8.08 11.48
C THR A 168 2.88 -8.64 11.64
N GLU A 169 3.13 -9.86 11.16
CA GLU A 169 4.44 -10.53 11.24
C GLU A 169 5.54 -9.69 10.57
N GLY A 170 5.21 -9.03 9.45
CA GLY A 170 6.14 -8.16 8.74
C GLY A 170 6.47 -6.87 9.46
N LEU A 171 5.48 -6.21 10.07
CA LEU A 171 5.72 -5.01 10.86
C LEU A 171 6.56 -5.33 12.11
N ASP A 172 6.30 -6.45 12.78
CA ASP A 172 7.11 -6.91 13.91
C ASP A 172 8.59 -7.11 13.51
N MET A 173 8.84 -7.70 12.34
CA MET A 173 10.21 -7.84 11.81
C MET A 173 10.84 -6.48 11.53
N LEU A 174 10.06 -5.54 11.00
CA LEU A 174 10.55 -4.22 10.65
C LEU A 174 10.87 -3.37 11.89
N ILE A 175 10.02 -3.41 12.92
CA ILE A 175 10.26 -2.74 14.22
C ILE A 175 11.51 -3.32 14.89
N LYS A 176 11.71 -4.64 14.86
CA LYS A 176 12.94 -5.26 15.38
C LYS A 176 14.19 -4.81 14.63
N LYS A 177 14.08 -4.55 13.32
CA LYS A 177 15.19 -4.10 12.48
C LYS A 177 15.45 -2.59 12.61
N VAL A 178 14.41 -1.79 12.83
CA VAL A 178 14.48 -0.33 12.98
C VAL A 178 13.73 0.07 14.27
N PRO A 179 14.34 -0.11 15.45
CA PRO A 179 13.67 0.09 16.74
C PRO A 179 13.19 1.53 16.98
N GLU A 180 13.65 2.50 16.20
CA GLU A 180 13.26 3.90 16.28
C GLU A 180 11.84 4.16 15.77
N ILE A 181 11.20 3.20 15.10
CA ILE A 181 9.82 3.33 14.61
C ILE A 181 8.87 3.54 15.78
N GLN A 182 8.11 4.63 15.74
CA GLN A 182 7.12 4.97 16.77
C GLN A 182 5.69 4.69 16.31
N PHE A 183 5.46 4.68 14.99
CA PHE A 183 4.12 4.59 14.44
C PHE A 183 4.13 3.96 13.05
N SER A 184 3.07 3.22 12.72
CA SER A 184 2.82 2.71 11.36
C SER A 184 1.43 3.10 10.92
N TRP A 185 1.27 3.39 9.63
CA TRP A 185 -0.02 3.82 9.08
C TRP A 185 -0.16 3.43 7.62
N THR A 186 -1.41 3.40 7.16
CA THR A 186 -1.77 2.95 5.82
C THR A 186 -3.09 3.59 5.41
N GLU A 187 -3.20 3.90 4.14
CA GLU A 187 -4.45 4.33 3.54
C GLU A 187 -4.95 3.23 2.60
N SER A 188 -6.19 2.82 2.79
CA SER A 188 -6.77 1.67 2.09
C SER A 188 -7.90 2.11 1.18
N THR A 189 -7.76 1.82 -0.11
CA THR A 189 -8.78 2.06 -1.14
C THR A 189 -9.66 0.84 -1.37
N SER A 190 -9.26 -0.33 -0.86
CA SER A 190 -10.01 -1.58 -0.93
C SER A 190 -10.45 -2.06 0.45
N GLU A 191 -11.62 -2.71 0.52
CA GLU A 191 -12.09 -3.35 1.76
C GLU A 191 -11.11 -4.45 2.23
N TYR A 192 -10.44 -5.13 1.31
CA TYR A 192 -9.47 -6.18 1.62
C TYR A 192 -8.24 -5.63 2.33
N SER A 193 -7.64 -4.55 1.83
CA SER A 193 -6.48 -3.92 2.47
C SER A 193 -6.86 -3.25 3.80
N PHE A 194 -8.07 -2.68 3.89
CA PHE A 194 -8.59 -2.15 5.15
C PHE A 194 -8.75 -3.25 6.20
N LYS A 195 -9.35 -4.39 5.85
CA LYS A 195 -9.48 -5.54 6.76
C LYS A 195 -8.13 -6.10 7.17
N ALA A 196 -7.17 -6.19 6.24
CA ALA A 196 -5.83 -6.70 6.52
C ALA A 196 -5.09 -5.85 7.57
N THR A 197 -5.38 -4.55 7.63
CA THR A 197 -4.69 -3.59 8.50
C THR A 197 -5.45 -3.28 9.79
N SER A 198 -6.78 -3.39 9.78
CA SER A 198 -7.65 -3.10 10.94
C SER A 198 -7.46 -4.00 12.18
N LYS A 199 -6.78 -5.14 12.05
CA LYS A 199 -6.53 -6.10 13.14
C LYS A 199 -5.07 -6.11 13.60
N VAL A 200 -4.28 -5.13 13.17
CA VAL A 200 -2.93 -4.93 13.68
C VAL A 200 -3.07 -4.22 15.02
N GLU A 201 -2.82 -4.94 16.12
CA GLU A 201 -2.74 -4.31 17.44
C GLU A 201 -1.49 -3.43 17.48
N ILE A 202 -1.68 -2.16 17.86
CA ILE A 202 -0.60 -1.18 17.98
C ILE A 202 -0.11 -1.25 19.43
N PHE A 203 1.20 -1.45 19.62
CA PHE A 203 1.87 -1.44 20.93
C PHE A 203 1.97 -0.04 21.52
#